data_AF-A0A8X8XLJ1-F1
#
_entry.id   AF-A0A8X8XLJ1-F1
#
_cell.length_a   1.000
_cell.length_b   1.000
_cell.length_c   1.000
_cell.angle_alpha   90.00
_cell.angle_beta   90.00
_cell.angle_gamma   90.00
#
_symmetry.space_group_name_H-M   'P 1'
#
loop_
_entity.id
_entity.type
_entity.pdbx_description
1 polymer ?
#
loop_
_entity_poly.entity_id
_entity_poly.type
_entity_poly.pdbx_seq_one_letter_code
_entity_poly.pdbx_strand_id
1 'polypeptide(L)'
;MKLPVLLRKTPYSRLWYKPDTAFSTPKAYVKIDFNCPLSGSSPESEVLTEIFTRLLMDYLNEYAYDAQVAGLYYSVSNTESGFQVTVVGYNHKLTILLETVIQRIANFEVKLDRFSVIKELVTKDYQNMKFQQPYQQAMNYCSLILEDQTWPWTEKVEVLPHLEVEHLVKFYPLMISRIFLECFAAGNLEPKEAESMIHHIEDVFFKSTKPISKPLFGSQYMTNRVVKLERGINYFYSGEGLNPSDENSALVHYIQVHQDDFKLNVTLQLFAVIAKQPAFHQLRSVEQLGYITVLMQRNDSGVRGVQFIIQSNVKGPGQIDLRVESFLKMFETKLYEMPNDEFKSNVNALIEMKLEKHKNLQEESTFYWREVFDGTFKFDRRECEVAALKQITQKDLIDFFNEYIKVGAPLKKGLSVRVYGSAHASEYKTDNSQPPVSYVPIEDIFSFRRSRPLYGSFKGGFVVVELPLVLVISGGELWWRSRWCWSSVAANCGGGAAGVGWPEAEGGSTSERFEGSENETMFALKEYPHTISSYCLS
;
A
#
# COMPACT_ATOMS: atom_id res chain seq x y z
N MET A 1 -22.68 -13.66 -7.79
CA MET A 1 -21.33 -13.37 -8.33
C MET A 1 -20.31 -13.90 -7.34
N LYS A 2 -19.19 -14.53 -7.77
CA LYS A 2 -18.22 -15.12 -6.82
C LYS A 2 -17.16 -14.12 -6.34
N LEU A 3 -16.76 -13.19 -7.20
CA LEU A 3 -15.78 -12.14 -6.93
C LEU A 3 -16.47 -10.76 -6.93
N PRO A 4 -15.85 -9.72 -6.34
CA PRO A 4 -16.29 -8.34 -6.49
C PRO A 4 -16.34 -7.90 -7.96
N VAL A 5 -17.31 -7.05 -8.29
CA VAL A 5 -17.47 -6.44 -9.61
C VAL A 5 -17.49 -4.91 -9.50
N LEU A 6 -17.01 -4.23 -10.53
CA LEU A 6 -17.14 -2.77 -10.65
C LEU A 6 -18.60 -2.44 -10.99
N LEU A 7 -19.32 -1.87 -10.03
CA LEU A 7 -20.76 -1.57 -10.15
C LEU A 7 -21.02 -0.12 -10.56
N ARG A 8 -20.24 0.83 -10.03
CA ARG A 8 -20.31 2.26 -10.39
C ARG A 8 -18.92 2.82 -10.63
N LYS A 9 -18.78 3.68 -11.65
CA LYS A 9 -17.57 4.50 -11.87
C LYS A 9 -18.00 5.88 -12.38
N THR A 10 -17.64 6.92 -11.65
CA THR A 10 -17.87 8.34 -12.00
C THR A 10 -16.58 9.13 -11.78
N PRO A 11 -16.52 10.43 -12.12
CA PRO A 11 -15.41 11.30 -11.70
C PRO A 11 -15.34 11.51 -10.17
N TYR A 12 -16.38 11.12 -9.44
CA TYR A 12 -16.53 11.32 -7.99
C TYR A 12 -16.23 10.06 -7.19
N SER A 13 -16.61 8.88 -7.72
CA SER A 13 -16.57 7.62 -7.00
C SER A 13 -16.25 6.40 -7.87
N ARG A 14 -15.78 5.34 -7.23
CA ARG A 14 -15.73 3.98 -7.77
C ARG A 14 -16.33 3.02 -6.73
N LEU A 15 -17.38 2.30 -7.09
CA LEU A 15 -18.02 1.28 -6.25
C LEU A 15 -17.70 -0.12 -6.75
N TRP A 16 -17.03 -0.89 -5.91
CA TRP A 16 -16.93 -2.33 -6.00
C TRP A 16 -18.04 -2.99 -5.18
N TYR A 17 -18.66 -4.04 -5.72
CA TYR A 17 -19.77 -4.72 -5.09
C TYR A 17 -19.60 -6.24 -5.11
N LYS A 18 -19.92 -6.90 -3.99
CA LYS A 18 -19.99 -8.37 -3.90
C LYS A 18 -21.19 -8.84 -3.05
N PRO A 19 -22.20 -9.53 -3.62
CA PRO A 19 -23.29 -10.08 -2.82
C PRO A 19 -22.78 -11.16 -1.84
N ASP A 20 -23.52 -11.38 -0.75
CA ASP A 20 -23.36 -12.60 0.04
C ASP A 20 -23.70 -13.82 -0.84
N THR A 21 -22.80 -14.80 -0.84
CA THR A 21 -22.96 -16.08 -1.54
C THR A 21 -22.47 -17.26 -0.68
N ALA A 22 -22.18 -17.02 0.60
CA ALA A 22 -21.48 -17.97 1.46
C ALA A 22 -22.03 -18.05 2.89
N PHE A 23 -22.50 -16.94 3.45
CA PHE A 23 -22.90 -16.84 4.86
C PHE A 23 -24.42 -16.88 5.04
N SER A 24 -25.18 -16.40 4.04
CA SER A 24 -26.65 -16.29 4.06
C SER A 24 -27.17 -15.55 5.30
N THR A 25 -26.47 -14.47 5.70
CA THR A 25 -26.83 -13.69 6.88
C THR A 25 -27.50 -12.37 6.50
N PRO A 26 -28.42 -11.81 7.32
CA PRO A 26 -29.04 -10.51 7.07
C PRO A 26 -28.08 -9.36 7.44
N LYS A 27 -26.83 -9.44 7.00
CA LYS A 27 -25.75 -8.51 7.32
C LYS A 27 -25.10 -7.96 6.06
N ALA A 28 -24.66 -6.72 6.14
CA ALA A 28 -23.91 -6.05 5.09
C ALA A 28 -22.67 -5.34 5.64
N TYR A 29 -21.78 -5.01 4.73
CA TYR A 29 -20.50 -4.33 4.94
C TYR A 29 -20.38 -3.23 3.90
N VAL A 30 -20.22 -1.98 4.32
CA VAL A 30 -19.93 -0.85 3.43
C VAL A 30 -18.69 -0.15 3.94
N LYS A 31 -17.72 0.06 3.06
CA LYS A 31 -16.49 0.81 3.36
C LYS A 31 -16.17 1.81 2.26
N ILE A 32 -15.74 2.99 2.67
CA ILE A 32 -15.47 4.14 1.80
C ILE A 32 -14.14 4.77 2.21
N ASP A 33 -13.20 4.88 1.27
CA ASP A 33 -11.96 5.63 1.38
C ASP A 33 -12.17 7.02 0.76
N PHE A 34 -12.12 8.05 1.60
CA PHE A 34 -12.14 9.44 1.18
C PHE A 34 -10.71 9.84 0.81
N ASN A 35 -10.41 9.83 -0.49
CA ASN A 35 -9.11 10.23 -1.02
C ASN A 35 -9.03 11.76 -1.03
N CYS A 36 -8.30 12.33 -0.07
CA CYS A 36 -8.19 13.75 0.22
C CYS A 36 -6.71 14.17 0.13
N PRO A 37 -6.18 14.64 -1.02
CA PRO A 37 -4.75 14.88 -1.20
C PRO A 37 -4.08 15.87 -0.22
N LEU A 38 -4.88 16.69 0.47
CA LEU A 38 -4.44 17.65 1.47
C LEU A 38 -4.46 17.09 2.91
N SER A 39 -4.90 15.86 3.16
CA SER A 39 -4.95 15.29 4.51
C SER A 39 -3.57 14.97 5.09
N GLY A 40 -2.63 14.57 4.24
CA GLY A 40 -1.28 14.15 4.63
C GLY A 40 -0.18 15.03 4.04
N SER A 41 -0.50 16.21 3.49
CA SER A 41 0.47 17.08 2.81
C SER A 41 1.53 17.71 3.70
N SER A 42 1.35 17.67 5.02
CA SER A 42 2.31 18.14 6.03
C SER A 42 2.00 17.48 7.39
N PRO A 43 2.92 17.55 8.38
CA PRO A 43 2.66 17.07 9.74
C PRO A 43 1.44 17.73 10.39
N GLU A 44 1.22 19.04 10.19
CA GLU A 44 0.03 19.75 10.66
C GLU A 44 -1.25 19.19 10.02
N SER A 45 -1.20 18.93 8.71
CA SER A 45 -2.33 18.40 7.95
C SER A 45 -2.76 17.03 8.48
N GLU A 46 -1.78 16.16 8.76
CA GLU A 46 -2.05 14.81 9.26
C GLU A 46 -2.63 14.84 10.69
N VAL A 47 -2.06 15.68 11.58
CA VAL A 47 -2.58 15.87 12.94
C VAL A 47 -3.99 16.48 12.93
N LEU A 48 -4.25 17.47 12.07
CA LEU A 48 -5.59 18.05 11.92
C LEU A 48 -6.60 17.04 11.37
N THR A 49 -6.17 16.17 10.43
CA THR A 49 -6.99 15.05 9.93
C THR A 49 -7.31 14.04 11.04
N GLU A 50 -6.32 13.70 11.87
CA GLU A 50 -6.54 12.80 13.01
C GLU A 50 -7.51 13.41 14.03
N ILE A 51 -7.31 14.68 14.43
CA ILE A 51 -8.22 15.40 15.32
C ILE A 51 -9.63 15.45 14.72
N PHE A 52 -9.79 15.71 13.42
CA PHE A 52 -11.08 15.63 12.73
C PHE A 52 -11.73 14.25 12.88
N THR A 53 -11.03 13.16 12.54
CA THR A 53 -11.62 11.81 12.60
C THR A 53 -12.00 11.39 14.02
N ARG A 54 -11.18 11.76 15.02
CA ARG A 54 -11.49 11.54 16.45
C ARG A 54 -12.67 12.38 16.93
N LEU A 55 -12.77 13.65 16.54
CA LEU A 55 -13.94 14.50 16.83
C LEU A 55 -15.21 13.97 16.18
N LEU A 56 -15.13 13.46 14.95
CA LEU A 56 -16.27 12.89 14.26
C LEU A 56 -16.74 11.59 14.93
N MET A 57 -15.82 10.73 15.37
CA MET A 57 -16.15 9.58 16.21
C MET A 57 -16.85 9.99 17.51
N ASP A 58 -16.29 10.98 18.23
CA ASP A 58 -16.85 11.56 19.46
C ASP A 58 -18.27 12.09 19.26
N TYR A 59 -18.50 12.84 18.18
CA TYR A 59 -19.80 13.43 17.85
C TYR A 59 -20.87 12.42 17.43
N LEU A 60 -20.46 11.26 16.92
CA LEU A 60 -21.36 10.18 16.50
C LEU A 60 -21.64 9.19 17.63
N ASN A 61 -20.83 9.17 18.69
CA ASN A 61 -20.86 8.14 19.73
C ASN A 61 -22.21 8.04 20.46
N GLU A 62 -22.84 9.18 20.78
CA GLU A 62 -24.16 9.22 21.43
C GLU A 62 -25.26 8.63 20.53
N TYR A 63 -25.34 9.07 19.27
CA TYR A 63 -26.32 8.57 18.30
C TYR A 63 -26.11 7.08 17.98
N ALA A 64 -24.85 6.68 17.81
CA ALA A 64 -24.52 5.34 17.34
C ALA A 64 -24.48 4.28 18.46
N TYR A 65 -24.63 4.66 19.73
CA TYR A 65 -24.75 3.72 20.84
C TYR A 65 -25.94 2.75 20.63
N ASP A 66 -27.13 3.29 20.34
CA ASP A 66 -28.33 2.48 20.06
C ASP A 66 -28.16 1.60 18.82
N ALA A 67 -27.43 2.08 17.82
CA ALA A 67 -27.07 1.28 16.64
C ALA A 67 -26.17 0.09 17.03
N GLN A 68 -25.17 0.29 17.87
CA GLN A 68 -24.29 -0.78 18.36
C GLN A 68 -25.05 -1.82 19.19
N VAL A 69 -25.97 -1.38 20.05
CA VAL A 69 -26.89 -2.27 20.79
C VAL A 69 -27.77 -3.07 19.82
N ALA A 70 -28.22 -2.45 18.73
CA ALA A 70 -28.95 -3.11 17.64
C ALA A 70 -28.07 -3.96 16.70
N GLY A 71 -26.76 -4.12 16.96
CA GLY A 71 -25.85 -4.93 16.14
C GLY A 71 -25.38 -4.26 14.84
N LEU A 72 -25.36 -2.93 14.81
CA LEU A 72 -24.80 -2.08 13.76
C LEU A 72 -23.60 -1.29 14.29
N TYR A 73 -22.46 -1.46 13.64
CA TYR A 73 -21.21 -0.83 14.03
C TYR A 73 -20.75 0.11 12.93
N TYR A 74 -20.13 1.21 13.33
CA TYR A 74 -19.44 2.15 12.45
C TYR A 74 -18.02 2.38 12.97
N SER A 75 -17.14 2.83 12.09
CA SER A 75 -15.82 3.32 12.45
C SER A 75 -15.39 4.38 11.43
N VAL A 76 -14.81 5.46 11.94
CA VAL A 76 -14.06 6.45 11.16
C VAL A 76 -12.62 6.42 11.62
N SER A 77 -11.68 6.33 10.67
CA SER A 77 -10.24 6.31 10.94
C SER A 77 -9.47 7.13 9.91
N ASN A 78 -8.38 7.77 10.33
CA ASN A 78 -7.40 8.36 9.41
C ASN A 78 -6.67 7.28 8.59
N THR A 79 -6.10 7.67 7.46
CA THR A 79 -5.33 6.82 6.54
C THR A 79 -4.34 7.67 5.75
N GLU A 80 -3.36 7.01 5.11
CA GLU A 80 -2.44 7.64 4.15
C GLU A 80 -3.15 8.44 3.03
N SER A 81 -4.34 8.00 2.59
CA SER A 81 -5.12 8.69 1.55
C SER A 81 -6.10 9.75 2.06
N GLY A 82 -6.28 9.91 3.37
CA GLY A 82 -7.35 10.72 3.94
C GLY A 82 -8.01 10.04 5.13
N PHE A 83 -9.27 9.64 5.00
CA PHE A 83 -9.98 8.92 6.04
C PHE A 83 -10.91 7.87 5.47
N GLN A 84 -11.19 6.84 6.27
CA GLN A 84 -12.11 5.76 5.94
C GLN A 84 -13.36 5.84 6.80
N VAL A 85 -14.51 5.59 6.19
CA VAL A 85 -15.78 5.28 6.88
C VAL A 85 -16.09 3.81 6.63
N THR A 86 -16.31 3.06 7.70
CA THR A 86 -16.75 1.66 7.63
C THR A 86 -18.06 1.52 8.39
N VAL A 87 -19.07 0.87 7.82
CA VAL A 87 -20.36 0.55 8.46
C VAL A 87 -20.67 -0.92 8.22
N VAL A 88 -20.94 -1.67 9.30
CA VAL A 88 -21.15 -3.13 9.26
C VAL A 88 -22.26 -3.55 10.21
N GLY A 89 -23.02 -4.59 9.87
CA GLY A 89 -24.08 -5.13 10.73
C GLY A 89 -25.35 -5.43 9.96
N TYR A 90 -26.51 -5.39 10.63
CA TYR A 90 -27.78 -5.78 10.02
C TYR A 90 -28.24 -4.83 8.90
N ASN A 91 -28.50 -5.37 7.70
CA ASN A 91 -28.67 -4.54 6.50
C ASN A 91 -29.88 -3.58 6.56
N HIS A 92 -30.97 -3.95 7.25
CA HIS A 92 -32.22 -3.17 7.34
C HIS A 92 -32.04 -1.70 7.80
N LYS A 93 -31.08 -1.42 8.70
CA LYS A 93 -30.83 -0.05 9.20
C LYS A 93 -29.42 0.47 8.87
N LEU A 94 -28.64 -0.30 8.11
CA LEU A 94 -27.27 0.07 7.72
C LEU A 94 -27.23 1.34 6.87
N THR A 95 -28.18 1.49 5.93
CA THR A 95 -28.32 2.69 5.09
C THR A 95 -28.51 3.95 5.93
N ILE A 96 -29.39 3.90 6.94
CA ILE A 96 -29.73 5.05 7.79
C ILE A 96 -28.53 5.46 8.66
N LEU A 97 -27.78 4.49 9.18
CA LEU A 97 -26.54 4.76 9.90
C LEU A 97 -25.48 5.38 8.97
N LEU A 98 -25.29 4.85 7.76
CA LEU A 98 -24.38 5.41 6.77
C LEU A 98 -24.76 6.85 6.39
N GLU A 99 -26.03 7.09 6.05
CA GLU A 99 -26.55 8.43 5.77
C GLU A 99 -26.29 9.39 6.94
N THR A 100 -26.50 8.95 8.18
CA THR A 100 -26.27 9.80 9.37
C THR A 100 -24.79 10.15 9.53
N VAL A 101 -23.88 9.18 9.36
CA VAL A 101 -22.42 9.43 9.38
C VAL A 101 -22.02 10.41 8.26
N ILE A 102 -22.55 10.21 7.05
CA ILE A 102 -22.28 11.06 5.89
C ILE A 102 -22.81 12.48 6.08
N GLN A 103 -24.01 12.66 6.61
CA GLN A 103 -24.56 13.98 6.94
C GLN A 103 -23.76 14.66 8.06
N ARG A 104 -23.21 13.88 9.02
CA ARG A 104 -22.35 14.43 10.08
C ARG A 104 -20.98 14.88 9.56
N ILE A 105 -20.45 14.23 8.52
CA ILE A 105 -19.27 14.71 7.77
C ILE A 105 -19.64 15.98 6.99
N ALA A 106 -20.69 15.94 6.16
CA ALA A 106 -21.06 17.06 5.30
C ALA A 106 -21.37 18.36 6.06
N ASN A 107 -21.93 18.23 7.28
CA ASN A 107 -22.24 19.33 8.20
C ASN A 107 -21.32 19.33 9.43
N PHE A 108 -20.03 18.98 9.25
CA PHE A 108 -19.06 18.98 10.33
C PHE A 108 -18.75 20.40 10.83
N GLU A 109 -18.86 20.60 12.14
CA GLU A 109 -18.63 21.87 12.83
C GLU A 109 -17.71 21.61 14.03
N VAL A 110 -16.66 22.41 14.19
CA VAL A 110 -15.68 22.22 15.26
C VAL A 110 -16.16 22.89 16.55
N LYS A 111 -16.53 22.08 17.54
CA LYS A 111 -16.83 22.55 18.90
C LYS A 111 -15.52 22.76 19.70
N LEU A 112 -15.30 23.97 20.23
CA LEU A 112 -14.07 24.37 20.94
C LEU A 112 -13.75 23.50 22.17
N ASP A 113 -14.76 23.16 22.96
CA ASP A 113 -14.64 22.32 24.15
C ASP A 113 -14.17 20.90 23.77
N ARG A 114 -14.80 20.30 22.75
CA ARG A 114 -14.44 18.96 22.26
C ARG A 114 -13.08 18.96 21.57
N PHE A 115 -12.77 19.99 20.78
CA PHE A 115 -11.46 20.16 20.14
C PHE A 115 -10.34 20.14 21.17
N SER A 116 -10.50 20.87 22.28
CA SER A 116 -9.51 20.95 23.35
C SER A 116 -9.25 19.57 23.99
N VAL A 117 -10.31 18.81 24.27
CA VAL A 117 -10.21 17.44 24.81
C VAL A 117 -9.53 16.48 23.81
N ILE A 118 -9.94 16.49 22.54
CA ILE A 118 -9.33 15.61 21.52
C ILE A 118 -7.87 15.97 21.26
N LYS A 119 -7.52 17.28 21.21
CA LYS A 119 -6.14 17.74 21.11
C LYS A 119 -5.29 17.23 22.27
N GLU A 120 -5.80 17.27 23.50
CA GLU A 120 -5.08 16.75 24.67
C GLU A 120 -4.86 15.22 24.58
N LEU A 121 -5.85 14.46 24.13
CA LEU A 121 -5.73 13.01 23.93
C LEU A 121 -4.71 12.67 22.84
N VAL A 122 -4.78 13.33 21.68
CA VAL A 122 -3.80 13.16 20.58
C VAL A 122 -2.39 13.53 21.05
N THR A 123 -2.25 14.61 21.82
CA THR A 123 -0.96 15.01 22.42
C THR A 123 -0.40 13.94 23.34
N LYS A 124 -1.22 13.35 24.21
CA LYS A 124 -0.80 12.25 25.10
C LYS A 124 -0.40 11.01 24.31
N ASP A 125 -1.18 10.63 23.30
CA ASP A 125 -0.87 9.45 22.47
C ASP A 125 0.48 9.59 21.75
N TYR A 126 0.75 10.75 21.13
CA TYR A 126 2.05 11.01 20.51
C TYR A 126 3.20 11.11 21.51
N GLN A 127 2.99 11.75 22.66
CA GLN A 127 3.98 11.76 23.75
C GLN A 127 4.26 10.37 24.33
N ASN A 128 3.29 9.45 24.24
CA ASN A 128 3.41 8.07 24.68
C ASN A 128 4.09 7.15 23.66
N MET A 129 4.33 7.59 22.41
CA MET A 129 5.08 6.81 21.41
C MET A 129 6.48 6.40 21.92
N LYS A 130 7.13 7.27 22.71
CA LYS A 130 8.43 6.97 23.34
C LYS A 130 8.40 5.79 24.33
N PHE A 131 7.23 5.45 24.88
CA PHE A 131 7.02 4.34 25.80
C PHE A 131 6.57 3.05 25.09
N GLN A 132 6.41 3.06 23.76
CA GLN A 132 6.23 1.82 22.99
C GLN A 132 7.44 0.90 23.16
N GLN A 133 7.22 -0.41 23.04
CA GLN A 133 8.31 -1.37 23.13
C GLN A 133 9.32 -1.17 21.98
N PRO A 134 10.63 -1.38 22.21
CA PRO A 134 11.69 -1.19 21.22
C PRO A 134 11.41 -1.81 19.85
N TYR A 135 10.76 -2.98 19.77
CA TYR A 135 10.41 -3.60 18.49
C TYR A 135 9.40 -2.78 17.69
N GLN A 136 8.46 -2.10 18.36
CA GLN A 136 7.46 -1.22 17.74
C GLN A 136 8.15 0.05 17.23
N GLN A 137 9.07 0.62 18.01
CA GLN A 137 9.90 1.76 17.59
C GLN A 137 10.72 1.39 16.33
N ALA A 138 11.34 0.20 16.30
CA ALA A 138 12.07 -0.31 15.14
C ALA A 138 11.16 -0.54 13.91
N MET A 139 9.92 -1.01 14.11
CA MET A 139 8.93 -1.13 13.02
C MET A 139 8.51 0.25 12.48
N ASN A 140 8.32 1.24 13.34
CA ASN A 140 7.98 2.62 12.94
C ASN A 140 9.11 3.24 12.12
N TYR A 141 10.37 3.11 12.56
CA TYR A 141 11.54 3.56 11.78
C TYR A 141 11.67 2.81 10.45
N CYS A 142 11.36 1.51 10.40
CA CYS A 142 11.35 0.73 9.15
C CYS A 142 10.32 1.27 8.15
N SER A 143 9.10 1.57 8.60
CA SER A 143 8.09 2.27 7.79
C SER A 143 8.55 3.67 7.35
N LEU A 144 9.07 4.48 8.28
CA LEU A 144 9.58 5.83 8.01
C LEU A 144 10.71 5.88 6.99
N ILE A 145 11.51 4.81 6.85
CA ILE A 145 12.57 4.64 5.85
C ILE A 145 12.02 4.19 4.49
N LEU A 146 10.94 3.40 4.47
CA LEU A 146 10.45 2.72 3.27
C LEU A 146 9.30 3.44 2.56
N GLU A 147 8.42 4.13 3.27
CA GLU A 147 7.22 4.76 2.71
C GLU A 147 7.54 6.18 2.17
N ASP A 148 7.06 6.51 0.97
CA ASP A 148 7.42 7.78 0.31
C ASP A 148 6.79 9.03 0.96
N GLN A 149 5.55 8.91 1.46
CA GLN A 149 4.73 10.04 1.94
C GLN A 149 4.33 9.86 3.42
N THR A 150 5.33 9.71 4.30
CA THR A 150 5.11 9.53 5.75
C THR A 150 6.01 10.46 6.58
N TRP A 151 5.44 10.96 7.69
CA TRP A 151 6.00 11.96 8.61
C TRP A 151 6.36 11.33 9.97
N PRO A 152 7.50 11.67 10.59
CA PRO A 152 7.84 11.18 11.91
C PRO A 152 6.90 11.75 12.97
N TRP A 153 6.57 10.94 13.98
CA TRP A 153 5.71 11.38 15.08
C TRP A 153 6.33 12.52 15.92
N THR A 154 7.65 12.74 15.84
CA THR A 154 8.33 13.87 16.49
C THR A 154 7.91 15.23 15.92
N GLU A 155 7.80 15.35 14.60
CA GLU A 155 7.28 16.56 13.94
C GLU A 155 5.82 16.81 14.33
N LYS A 156 5.03 15.73 14.50
CA LYS A 156 3.64 15.82 14.99
C LYS A 156 3.56 16.35 16.42
N VAL A 157 4.49 15.95 17.30
CA VAL A 157 4.62 16.51 18.66
C VAL A 157 5.04 17.98 18.63
N GLU A 158 5.91 18.37 17.69
CA GLU A 158 6.39 19.75 17.55
C GLU A 158 5.28 20.72 17.10
N VAL A 159 4.45 20.32 16.13
CA VAL A 159 3.36 21.20 15.64
C VAL A 159 2.15 21.28 16.58
N LEU A 160 1.89 20.23 17.36
CA LEU A 160 0.70 20.11 18.21
C LEU A 160 0.43 21.32 19.13
N PRO A 161 1.41 21.86 19.88
CA PRO A 161 1.23 23.06 20.69
C PRO A 161 0.58 24.22 19.92
N HIS A 162 1.00 24.44 18.68
CA HIS A 162 0.60 25.57 17.81
C HIS A 162 -0.77 25.40 17.14
N LEU A 163 -1.37 24.20 17.15
CA LEU A 163 -2.66 23.95 16.51
C LEU A 163 -3.85 24.41 17.36
N GLU A 164 -4.40 25.58 17.02
CA GLU A 164 -5.64 26.13 17.60
C GLU A 164 -6.90 25.72 16.81
N VAL A 165 -8.10 25.94 17.38
CA VAL A 165 -9.38 25.48 16.80
C VAL A 165 -9.63 26.07 15.40
N GLU A 166 -9.19 27.31 15.18
CA GLU A 166 -9.28 28.07 13.95
C GLU A 166 -8.53 27.39 12.80
N HIS A 167 -7.47 26.65 13.10
CA HIS A 167 -6.71 25.89 12.11
C HIS A 167 -7.56 24.76 11.57
N LEU A 168 -8.26 24.00 12.43
CA LEU A 168 -9.16 22.94 11.98
C LEU A 168 -10.39 23.49 11.25
N VAL A 169 -10.98 24.58 11.73
CA VAL A 169 -12.12 25.27 11.07
C VAL A 169 -11.77 25.71 9.65
N LYS A 170 -10.55 26.20 9.42
CA LYS A 170 -10.06 26.60 8.08
C LYS A 170 -9.60 25.41 7.24
N PHE A 171 -8.96 24.42 7.85
CA PHE A 171 -8.39 23.25 7.18
C PHE A 171 -9.47 22.29 6.67
N TYR A 172 -10.51 22.01 7.47
CA TYR A 172 -11.51 21.00 7.11
C TYR A 172 -12.17 21.27 5.74
N PRO A 173 -12.69 22.48 5.43
CA PRO A 173 -13.23 22.78 4.11
C PRO A 173 -12.21 22.66 2.97
N LEU A 174 -10.92 22.92 3.24
CA LEU A 174 -9.85 22.74 2.24
C LEU A 174 -9.59 21.25 1.99
N MET A 175 -9.45 20.46 3.05
CA MET A 175 -9.22 19.00 2.99
C MET A 175 -10.29 18.28 2.17
N ILE A 176 -11.57 18.62 2.37
CA ILE A 176 -12.69 18.02 1.62
C ILE A 176 -13.03 18.75 0.30
N SER A 177 -12.37 19.86 -0.03
CA SER A 177 -12.71 20.68 -1.22
C SER A 177 -12.58 19.93 -2.55
N ARG A 178 -11.69 18.93 -2.60
CA ARG A 178 -11.54 18.00 -3.73
C ARG A 178 -11.23 16.60 -3.22
N ILE A 179 -12.15 15.67 -3.48
CA ILE A 179 -12.03 14.27 -3.03
C ILE A 179 -12.40 13.29 -4.13
N PHE A 180 -11.98 12.03 -3.95
CA PHE A 180 -12.48 10.88 -4.70
C PHE A 180 -12.85 9.75 -3.73
N LEU A 181 -13.98 9.09 -3.99
CA LEU A 181 -14.55 8.07 -3.11
C LEU A 181 -14.27 6.67 -3.66
N GLU A 182 -13.39 5.91 -3.02
CA GLU A 182 -13.21 4.49 -3.33
C GLU A 182 -14.11 3.67 -2.39
N CYS A 183 -15.11 3.00 -2.94
CA CYS A 183 -16.19 2.35 -2.19
C CYS A 183 -16.21 0.84 -2.41
N PHE A 184 -16.49 0.09 -1.35
CA PHE A 184 -16.74 -1.35 -1.39
C PHE A 184 -17.99 -1.68 -0.59
N ALA A 185 -18.96 -2.33 -1.23
CA ALA A 185 -20.20 -2.81 -0.61
C ALA A 185 -20.32 -4.32 -0.75
N ALA A 186 -20.60 -5.02 0.35
CA ALA A 186 -20.76 -6.47 0.34
C ALA A 186 -21.84 -6.97 1.32
N GLY A 187 -22.29 -8.19 1.08
CA GLY A 187 -23.25 -8.89 1.95
C GLY A 187 -24.69 -8.89 1.40
N ASN A 188 -25.67 -8.86 2.29
CA ASN A 188 -27.09 -8.83 1.98
C ASN A 188 -27.55 -7.41 1.58
N LEU A 189 -27.16 -7.00 0.38
CA LEU A 189 -27.61 -5.78 -0.31
C LEU A 189 -27.88 -6.11 -1.77
N GLU A 190 -28.96 -5.59 -2.34
CA GLU A 190 -29.14 -5.61 -3.79
C GLU A 190 -28.17 -4.65 -4.49
N PRO A 191 -27.79 -4.88 -5.77
CA PRO A 191 -26.91 -3.97 -6.50
C PRO A 191 -27.46 -2.54 -6.55
N LYS A 192 -28.79 -2.40 -6.73
CA LYS A 192 -29.46 -1.09 -6.74
C LYS A 192 -29.38 -0.37 -5.40
N GLU A 193 -29.51 -1.08 -4.29
CA GLU A 193 -29.36 -0.48 -2.95
C GLU A 193 -27.92 0.05 -2.76
N ALA A 194 -26.91 -0.75 -3.13
CA ALA A 194 -25.52 -0.35 -3.05
C ALA A 194 -25.20 0.87 -3.96
N GLU A 195 -25.73 0.90 -5.19
CA GLU A 195 -25.63 2.07 -6.06
C GLU A 195 -26.33 3.30 -5.49
N SER A 196 -27.54 3.14 -4.94
CA SER A 196 -28.30 4.25 -4.34
C SER A 196 -27.59 4.85 -3.13
N MET A 197 -26.96 4.04 -2.28
CA MET A 197 -26.11 4.54 -1.18
C MET A 197 -25.01 5.46 -1.68
N ILE A 198 -24.23 5.02 -2.67
CA ILE A 198 -23.12 5.83 -3.20
C ILE A 198 -23.63 7.03 -4.01
N HIS A 199 -24.77 6.91 -4.70
CA HIS A 199 -25.41 8.03 -5.38
C HIS A 199 -25.83 9.13 -4.39
N HIS A 200 -26.44 8.76 -3.27
CA HIS A 200 -26.80 9.71 -2.21
C HIS A 200 -25.56 10.45 -1.68
N ILE A 201 -24.45 9.74 -1.46
CA ILE A 201 -23.19 10.36 -1.02
C ILE A 201 -22.65 11.30 -2.09
N GLU A 202 -22.70 10.92 -3.38
CA GLU A 202 -22.32 11.83 -4.46
C GLU A 202 -23.18 13.10 -4.48
N ASP A 203 -24.49 12.98 -4.22
CA ASP A 203 -25.41 14.11 -4.19
C ASP A 203 -25.11 15.07 -3.03
N VAL A 204 -24.83 14.53 -1.83
CA VAL A 204 -24.46 15.31 -0.64
C VAL A 204 -23.18 16.13 -0.88
N PHE A 205 -22.13 15.50 -1.41
CA PHE A 205 -20.82 16.16 -1.56
C PHE A 205 -20.70 17.02 -2.82
N PHE A 206 -21.21 16.57 -3.97
CA PHE A 206 -20.88 17.14 -5.28
C PHE A 206 -22.07 17.71 -6.07
N LYS A 207 -23.32 17.28 -5.80
CA LYS A 207 -24.51 17.69 -6.59
C LYS A 207 -25.54 18.53 -5.82
N SER A 208 -25.28 18.84 -4.55
CA SER A 208 -26.14 19.69 -3.73
C SER A 208 -26.19 21.14 -4.27
N THR A 209 -27.12 21.96 -3.77
CA THR A 209 -27.25 23.38 -4.19
C THR A 209 -26.03 24.23 -3.84
N LYS A 210 -25.19 23.76 -2.91
CA LYS A 210 -23.88 24.32 -2.56
C LYS A 210 -22.88 23.16 -2.37
N PRO A 211 -22.29 22.62 -3.45
CA PRO A 211 -21.36 21.51 -3.37
C PRO A 211 -20.18 21.83 -2.46
N ILE A 212 -19.95 20.97 -1.46
CA ILE A 212 -18.83 21.09 -0.52
C ILE A 212 -17.54 20.48 -1.08
N SER A 213 -17.63 19.69 -2.15
CA SER A 213 -16.49 19.09 -2.84
C SER A 213 -16.60 19.15 -4.36
N LYS A 214 -15.46 18.92 -5.02
CA LYS A 214 -15.27 18.83 -6.48
C LYS A 214 -14.46 17.55 -6.78
N PRO A 215 -14.55 16.97 -7.99
CA PRO A 215 -13.76 15.79 -8.31
C PRO A 215 -12.26 16.10 -8.34
N LEU A 216 -11.42 15.09 -8.06
CA LEU A 216 -9.98 15.16 -8.26
C LEU A 216 -9.64 15.34 -9.75
N PHE A 217 -8.60 16.14 -10.05
CA PHE A 217 -7.94 16.06 -11.35
C PHE A 217 -7.10 14.78 -11.44
N GLY A 218 -6.82 14.30 -12.67
CA GLY A 218 -6.02 13.09 -12.88
C GLY A 218 -4.64 13.11 -12.20
N SER A 219 -4.01 14.27 -12.13
CA SER A 219 -2.72 14.48 -11.43
C SER A 219 -2.81 14.54 -9.90
N GLN A 220 -4.02 14.56 -9.32
CA GLN A 220 -4.25 14.61 -7.87
C GLN A 220 -4.58 13.24 -7.27
N TYR A 221 -4.71 12.19 -8.08
CA TYR A 221 -4.89 10.84 -7.55
C TYR A 221 -3.63 10.42 -6.79
N MET A 222 -3.81 10.05 -5.52
CA MET A 222 -2.71 9.70 -4.64
C MET A 222 -2.06 8.40 -5.07
N THR A 223 -0.74 8.30 -4.88
CA THR A 223 0.05 7.12 -5.22
C THR A 223 0.66 6.50 -3.97
N ASN A 224 0.52 5.20 -3.82
CA ASN A 224 1.20 4.42 -2.80
C ASN A 224 2.56 3.92 -3.33
N ARG A 225 3.67 4.39 -2.76
CA ARG A 225 5.03 4.12 -3.25
C ARG A 225 5.97 3.76 -2.11
N VAL A 226 6.89 2.85 -2.40
CA VAL A 226 7.87 2.31 -1.46
C VAL A 226 9.27 2.47 -2.04
N VAL A 227 10.24 2.80 -1.18
CA VAL A 227 11.66 2.87 -1.51
C VAL A 227 12.15 1.54 -2.04
N LYS A 228 12.79 1.58 -3.21
CA LYS A 228 13.43 0.45 -3.85
C LYS A 228 14.88 0.37 -3.39
N LEU A 229 15.10 -0.51 -2.41
CA LEU A 229 16.43 -0.83 -1.89
C LEU A 229 17.31 -1.44 -2.99
N GLU A 230 18.61 -1.18 -2.91
CA GLU A 230 19.61 -1.60 -3.90
C GLU A 230 19.96 -3.09 -3.76
N ARG A 231 20.23 -3.75 -4.90
CA ARG A 231 20.50 -5.19 -4.97
C ARG A 231 21.91 -5.48 -4.45
N GLY A 232 22.05 -6.52 -3.63
CA GLY A 232 23.32 -6.93 -3.03
C GLY A 232 23.80 -6.04 -1.89
N ILE A 233 23.02 -5.03 -1.48
CA ILE A 233 23.34 -4.11 -0.39
C ILE A 233 22.47 -4.42 0.83
N ASN A 234 23.10 -4.40 2.01
CA ASN A 234 22.39 -4.34 3.28
C ASN A 234 22.58 -2.92 3.85
N TYR A 235 21.47 -2.23 4.11
CA TYR A 235 21.49 -0.96 4.83
C TYR A 235 21.27 -1.21 6.32
N PHE A 236 21.74 -0.30 7.17
CA PHE A 236 21.29 -0.27 8.57
C PHE A 236 20.96 1.14 9.04
N TYR A 237 20.01 1.24 9.96
CA TYR A 237 19.68 2.44 10.70
C TYR A 237 19.73 2.12 12.20
N SER A 238 20.38 2.97 12.99
CA SER A 238 20.45 2.85 14.44
C SER A 238 19.70 4.01 15.09
N GLY A 239 18.84 3.72 16.06
CA GLY A 239 18.20 4.71 16.93
C GLY A 239 18.36 4.34 18.40
N GLU A 240 18.39 5.35 19.27
CA GLU A 240 18.34 5.14 20.73
C GLU A 240 16.92 4.78 21.17
N GLY A 241 16.80 3.89 22.15
CA GLY A 241 15.55 3.52 22.78
C GLY A 241 14.99 4.68 23.59
N LEU A 242 13.79 5.14 23.23
CA LEU A 242 13.24 6.40 23.73
C LEU A 242 12.69 6.33 25.16
N ASN A 243 12.62 5.13 25.75
CA ASN A 243 12.24 4.89 27.14
C ASN A 243 13.48 4.47 27.96
N PRO A 244 14.05 5.36 28.80
CA PRO A 244 15.22 5.02 29.63
C PRO A 244 14.97 3.87 30.61
N SER A 245 13.71 3.61 30.95
CA SER A 245 13.30 2.51 31.84
C SER A 245 13.10 1.17 31.12
N ASP A 246 13.24 1.10 29.79
CA ASP A 246 13.23 -0.16 29.05
C ASP A 246 14.67 -0.63 28.78
N GLU A 247 15.06 -1.73 29.44
CA GLU A 247 16.35 -2.40 29.26
C GLU A 247 16.45 -3.09 27.88
N ASN A 248 15.32 -3.38 27.24
CA ASN A 248 15.32 -4.13 25.99
C ASN A 248 15.81 -3.28 24.81
N SER A 249 16.57 -3.90 23.94
CA SER A 249 16.85 -3.44 22.59
C SER A 249 16.07 -4.27 21.57
N ALA A 250 15.91 -3.78 20.34
CA ALA A 250 15.29 -4.55 19.26
C ALA A 250 15.99 -4.41 17.91
N LEU A 251 15.81 -5.46 17.10
CA LEU A 251 16.17 -5.53 15.70
C LEU A 251 14.91 -5.82 14.86
N VAL A 252 14.75 -5.07 13.77
CA VAL A 252 13.97 -5.47 12.60
C VAL A 252 14.94 -5.67 11.44
N HIS A 253 15.23 -6.94 11.09
CA HIS A 253 16.01 -7.29 9.90
C HIS A 253 15.03 -7.59 8.76
N TYR A 254 14.83 -6.64 7.86
CA TYR A 254 13.95 -6.75 6.70
C TYR A 254 14.75 -7.09 5.44
N ILE A 255 14.26 -8.06 4.67
CA ILE A 255 14.75 -8.40 3.34
C ILE A 255 13.64 -8.08 2.35
N GLN A 256 13.80 -6.99 1.60
CA GLN A 256 12.87 -6.60 0.54
C GLN A 256 13.11 -7.47 -0.71
N VAL A 257 12.07 -8.09 -1.25
CA VAL A 257 12.20 -9.08 -2.32
C VAL A 257 11.70 -8.50 -3.64
N HIS A 258 10.39 -8.34 -3.81
CA HIS A 258 9.76 -8.06 -5.10
C HIS A 258 8.48 -7.21 -4.99
N GLN A 259 7.93 -6.81 -6.14
CA GLN A 259 6.59 -6.22 -6.26
C GLN A 259 5.59 -7.28 -6.74
N ASP A 260 4.33 -7.17 -6.31
CA ASP A 260 3.28 -8.20 -6.33
C ASP A 260 3.18 -9.05 -7.61
N ASP A 261 3.71 -10.27 -7.53
CA ASP A 261 3.72 -11.31 -8.58
C ASP A 261 3.28 -12.63 -7.96
N PHE A 262 2.40 -13.39 -8.63
CA PHE A 262 1.79 -14.58 -8.02
C PHE A 262 2.82 -15.68 -7.72
N LYS A 263 3.85 -15.89 -8.56
CA LYS A 263 4.84 -16.95 -8.32
C LYS A 263 5.76 -16.57 -7.17
N LEU A 264 6.37 -15.38 -7.22
CA LEU A 264 7.25 -14.88 -6.17
C LEU A 264 6.50 -14.69 -4.83
N ASN A 265 5.23 -14.26 -4.87
CA ASN A 265 4.36 -14.19 -3.69
C ASN A 265 4.32 -15.54 -2.96
N VAL A 266 4.10 -16.63 -3.70
CA VAL A 266 3.92 -17.94 -3.07
C VAL A 266 5.24 -18.62 -2.73
N THR A 267 6.33 -18.37 -3.47
CA THR A 267 7.67 -18.81 -3.08
C THR A 267 8.12 -18.14 -1.78
N LEU A 268 7.91 -16.82 -1.64
CA LEU A 268 8.16 -16.08 -0.39
C LEU A 268 7.31 -16.60 0.77
N GLN A 269 6.03 -16.90 0.52
CA GLN A 269 5.13 -17.48 1.52
C GLN A 269 5.60 -18.88 1.96
N LEU A 270 5.99 -19.73 1.02
CA LEU A 270 6.49 -21.09 1.28
C LEU A 270 7.80 -21.05 2.07
N PHE A 271 8.74 -20.19 1.67
CA PHE A 271 9.96 -19.92 2.45
C PHE A 271 9.61 -19.51 3.88
N ALA A 272 8.69 -18.56 4.07
CA ALA A 272 8.32 -18.08 5.40
C ALA A 272 7.64 -19.17 6.26
N VAL A 273 6.80 -20.03 5.67
CA VAL A 273 6.20 -21.19 6.38
C VAL A 273 7.28 -22.14 6.88
N ILE A 274 8.21 -22.55 6.00
CA ILE A 274 9.29 -23.48 6.32
C ILE A 274 10.28 -22.89 7.34
N ALA A 275 10.67 -21.63 7.15
CA ALA A 275 11.69 -20.97 7.98
C ALA A 275 11.18 -20.56 9.37
N LYS A 276 9.86 -20.40 9.57
CA LYS A 276 9.28 -19.89 10.83
C LYS A 276 9.62 -20.75 12.06
N GLN A 277 9.45 -22.07 11.98
CA GLN A 277 9.73 -22.95 13.13
C GLN A 277 11.25 -23.04 13.43
N PRO A 278 12.15 -23.24 12.44
CA PRO A 278 13.59 -23.22 12.67
C PRO A 278 14.10 -21.87 13.19
N ALA A 279 13.62 -20.75 12.66
CA ALA A 279 13.99 -19.41 13.13
C ALA A 279 13.60 -19.21 14.59
N PHE A 280 12.36 -19.58 14.96
CA PHE A 280 11.93 -19.55 16.35
C PHE A 280 12.79 -20.48 17.21
N HIS A 281 12.92 -21.75 16.85
CA HIS A 281 13.70 -22.70 17.66
C HIS A 281 15.15 -22.23 17.90
N GLN A 282 15.86 -21.82 16.85
CA GLN A 282 17.24 -21.35 16.97
C GLN A 282 17.33 -20.06 17.80
N LEU A 283 16.64 -19.00 17.38
CA LEU A 283 16.84 -17.66 17.92
C LEU A 283 16.12 -17.46 19.27
N ARG A 284 14.98 -18.14 19.50
CA ARG A 284 14.18 -18.05 20.74
C ARG A 284 14.49 -19.13 21.76
N SER A 285 14.63 -20.39 21.35
CA SER A 285 14.71 -21.53 22.27
C SER A 285 16.15 -21.93 22.59
N VAL A 286 17.03 -22.01 21.58
CA VAL A 286 18.43 -22.39 21.73
C VAL A 286 19.28 -21.20 22.17
N GLU A 287 19.22 -20.08 21.44
CA GLU A 287 20.04 -18.89 21.72
C GLU A 287 19.43 -17.93 22.76
N GLN A 288 18.15 -18.14 23.10
CA GLN A 288 17.42 -17.40 24.13
C GLN A 288 17.48 -15.87 23.98
N LEU A 289 17.51 -15.36 22.74
CA LEU A 289 17.75 -13.93 22.47
C LEU A 289 16.70 -13.01 23.11
N GLY A 290 15.45 -13.45 23.25
CA GLY A 290 14.43 -12.75 24.03
C GLY A 290 13.01 -13.21 23.68
N TYR A 291 12.01 -12.80 24.46
CA TYR A 291 10.65 -13.34 24.35
C TYR A 291 10.03 -13.13 22.95
N ILE A 292 10.18 -11.92 22.42
CA ILE A 292 9.70 -11.54 21.09
C ILE A 292 10.78 -11.94 20.10
N THR A 293 10.52 -13.02 19.35
CA THR A 293 11.35 -13.50 18.23
C THR A 293 10.39 -14.03 17.17
N VAL A 294 10.23 -13.29 16.08
CA VAL A 294 9.23 -13.57 15.04
C VAL A 294 9.86 -13.47 13.66
N LEU A 295 9.65 -14.50 12.83
CA LEU A 295 9.80 -14.42 11.38
C LEU A 295 8.40 -14.25 10.77
N MET A 296 8.20 -13.17 10.00
CA MET A 296 6.95 -12.92 9.29
C MET A 296 7.18 -12.25 7.94
N GLN A 297 6.17 -12.30 7.08
CA GLN A 297 6.16 -11.55 5.83
C GLN A 297 5.76 -10.10 6.07
N ARG A 298 6.24 -9.20 5.21
CA ARG A 298 5.83 -7.80 5.12
C ARG A 298 5.30 -7.52 3.72
N ASN A 299 4.27 -6.68 3.62
CA ASN A 299 3.68 -6.24 2.35
C ASN A 299 3.28 -4.77 2.48
N ASP A 300 4.09 -3.89 1.90
CA ASP A 300 3.90 -2.44 1.86
C ASP A 300 3.43 -2.09 0.45
N SER A 301 2.14 -1.78 0.27
CA SER A 301 1.59 -1.36 -1.04
C SER A 301 1.93 -2.28 -2.22
N GLY A 302 1.94 -3.60 -1.97
CA GLY A 302 2.29 -4.62 -2.96
C GLY A 302 3.79 -4.88 -3.12
N VAL A 303 4.67 -4.17 -2.41
CA VAL A 303 6.11 -4.50 -2.28
C VAL A 303 6.28 -5.43 -1.09
N ARG A 304 6.85 -6.61 -1.34
CA ARG A 304 6.86 -7.73 -0.41
C ARG A 304 8.28 -8.14 0.01
N GLY A 305 8.36 -8.68 1.22
CA GLY A 305 9.58 -9.28 1.75
C GLY A 305 9.35 -10.08 3.02
N VAL A 306 10.44 -10.48 3.67
CA VAL A 306 10.45 -11.19 4.95
C VAL A 306 11.19 -10.35 5.99
N GLN A 307 10.71 -10.35 7.23
CA GLN A 307 11.35 -9.67 8.35
C GLN A 307 11.51 -10.58 9.56
N PHE A 308 12.65 -10.43 10.23
CA PHE A 308 12.90 -10.95 11.56
C PHE A 308 12.73 -9.81 12.56
N ILE A 309 11.88 -10.01 13.57
CA ILE A 309 11.64 -9.04 14.64
C ILE A 309 12.08 -9.71 15.94
N ILE A 310 13.10 -9.13 16.60
CA ILE A 310 13.68 -9.69 17.83
C ILE A 310 13.83 -8.57 18.85
N GLN A 311 13.33 -8.78 20.07
CA GLN A 311 13.55 -7.90 21.23
C GLN A 311 14.29 -8.65 22.34
N SER A 312 15.31 -8.02 22.91
CA SER A 312 16.35 -8.64 23.73
C SER A 312 16.89 -7.67 24.79
N ASN A 313 17.02 -8.12 26.03
CA ASN A 313 17.85 -7.48 27.06
C ASN A 313 19.19 -8.20 27.28
N VAL A 314 19.57 -9.15 26.43
CA VAL A 314 20.75 -10.03 26.58
C VAL A 314 21.88 -9.70 25.59
N LYS A 315 21.53 -9.20 24.41
CA LYS A 315 22.45 -8.77 23.35
C LYS A 315 21.92 -7.52 22.65
N GLY A 316 22.81 -6.61 22.27
CA GLY A 316 22.45 -5.44 21.47
C GLY A 316 22.10 -5.79 20.02
N PRO A 317 21.35 -4.91 19.31
CA PRO A 317 20.83 -5.16 17.97
C PRO A 317 21.88 -5.56 16.94
N GLY A 318 23.07 -4.97 16.93
CA GLY A 318 24.15 -5.34 16.01
C GLY A 318 24.59 -6.80 16.18
N GLN A 319 24.68 -7.29 17.42
CA GLN A 319 24.96 -8.69 17.71
C GLN A 319 23.80 -9.61 17.32
N ILE A 320 22.55 -9.20 17.55
CA ILE A 320 21.36 -9.94 17.10
C ILE A 320 21.35 -10.08 15.57
N ASP A 321 21.75 -9.04 14.84
CA ASP A 321 21.79 -9.02 13.37
C ASP A 321 22.76 -10.09 12.83
N LEU A 322 23.93 -10.20 13.46
CA LEU A 322 24.89 -11.28 13.19
C LEU A 322 24.34 -12.67 13.53
N ARG A 323 23.41 -12.80 14.51
CA ARG A 323 22.72 -14.07 14.79
C ARG A 323 21.66 -14.40 13.74
N VAL A 324 20.95 -13.42 13.20
CA VAL A 324 20.03 -13.62 12.06
C VAL A 324 20.80 -14.09 10.82
N GLU A 325 21.92 -13.43 10.47
CA GLU A 325 22.78 -13.88 9.36
C GLU A 325 23.38 -15.27 9.62
N SER A 326 23.74 -15.59 10.87
CA SER A 326 24.20 -16.95 11.27
C SER A 326 23.09 -17.99 11.12
N PHE A 327 21.85 -17.66 11.50
CA PHE A 327 20.68 -18.50 11.29
C PHE A 327 20.45 -18.76 9.78
N LEU A 328 20.54 -17.73 8.93
CA LEU A 328 20.37 -17.89 7.48
C LEU A 328 21.43 -18.83 6.87
N LYS A 329 22.68 -18.79 7.33
CA LYS A 329 23.73 -19.74 6.92
C LYS A 329 23.44 -21.17 7.38
N MET A 330 22.94 -21.36 8.59
CA MET A 330 22.54 -22.70 9.09
C MET A 330 21.30 -23.23 8.36
N PHE A 331 20.36 -22.36 8.03
CA PHE A 331 19.14 -22.70 7.32
C PHE A 331 19.39 -23.07 5.85
N GLU A 332 20.47 -22.59 5.23
CA GLU A 332 20.91 -22.99 3.89
C GLU A 332 21.03 -24.52 3.75
N THR A 333 21.79 -25.17 4.64
CA THR A 333 21.94 -26.62 4.68
C THR A 333 20.59 -27.32 4.82
N LYS A 334 19.75 -26.86 5.76
CA LYS A 334 18.41 -27.42 5.99
C LYS A 334 17.50 -27.31 4.75
N LEU A 335 17.63 -26.23 3.97
CA LEU A 335 16.80 -26.03 2.78
C LEU A 335 17.26 -26.91 1.60
N TYR A 336 18.57 -27.10 1.42
CA TYR A 336 19.11 -27.97 0.37
C TYR A 336 18.91 -29.46 0.66
N GLU A 337 19.06 -29.87 1.93
CA GLU A 337 18.93 -31.27 2.36
C GLU A 337 17.48 -31.68 2.63
N MET A 338 16.52 -30.76 2.47
CA MET A 338 15.09 -31.02 2.67
C MET A 338 14.62 -32.20 1.79
N PRO A 339 14.03 -33.26 2.37
CA PRO A 339 13.42 -34.33 1.59
C PRO A 339 12.26 -33.83 0.73
N ASN A 340 12.14 -34.35 -0.49
CA ASN A 340 11.08 -33.99 -1.43
C ASN A 340 9.65 -34.15 -0.83
N ASP A 341 9.45 -35.12 0.06
CA ASP A 341 8.15 -35.33 0.69
C ASP A 341 7.87 -34.32 1.83
N GLU A 342 8.91 -33.80 2.51
CA GLU A 342 8.78 -32.64 3.40
C GLU A 342 8.45 -31.37 2.60
N PHE A 343 9.11 -31.16 1.46
CA PHE A 343 8.78 -30.06 0.55
C PHE A 343 7.31 -30.10 0.10
N LYS A 344 6.84 -31.25 -0.42
CA LYS A 344 5.43 -31.44 -0.82
C LYS A 344 4.46 -31.23 0.34
N SER A 345 4.81 -31.71 1.54
CA SER A 345 4.00 -31.51 2.75
C SER A 345 3.82 -30.02 3.06
N ASN A 346 4.90 -29.24 3.01
CA ASN A 346 4.84 -27.78 3.21
C ASN A 346 4.04 -27.05 2.10
N VAL A 347 4.17 -27.48 0.84
CA VAL A 347 3.36 -26.94 -0.28
C VAL A 347 1.87 -27.22 -0.06
N ASN A 348 1.52 -28.46 0.32
CA ASN A 348 0.14 -28.84 0.60
C ASN A 348 -0.44 -28.07 1.79
N ALA A 349 0.31 -27.95 2.89
CA ALA A 349 -0.10 -27.16 4.05
C ALA A 349 -0.38 -25.69 3.69
N LEU A 350 0.46 -25.06 2.86
CA LEU A 350 0.23 -23.69 2.40
C LEU A 350 -0.96 -23.58 1.43
N ILE A 351 -1.22 -24.60 0.61
CA ILE A 351 -2.44 -24.68 -0.21
C ILE A 351 -3.69 -24.78 0.69
N GLU A 352 -3.67 -25.63 1.71
CA GLU A 352 -4.77 -25.79 2.67
C GLU A 352 -5.04 -24.49 3.44
N MET A 353 -4.00 -23.84 3.96
CA MET A 353 -4.10 -22.52 4.60
C MET A 353 -4.72 -21.45 3.68
N LYS A 354 -4.43 -21.49 2.37
CA LYS A 354 -5.04 -20.58 1.39
C LYS A 354 -6.48 -20.91 1.05
N LEU A 355 -6.84 -22.20 1.07
CA LEU A 355 -8.19 -22.69 0.78
C LEU A 355 -9.12 -22.65 2.00
N GLU A 356 -8.61 -22.29 3.19
CA GLU A 356 -9.45 -21.99 4.35
C GLU A 356 -10.51 -20.94 3.97
N LYS A 357 -11.77 -21.27 4.23
CA LYS A 357 -12.90 -20.37 3.95
C LYS A 357 -12.91 -19.28 5.02
N HIS A 358 -13.15 -18.03 4.61
CA HIS A 358 -13.47 -16.94 5.52
C HIS A 358 -14.62 -17.37 6.45
N LYS A 359 -14.51 -17.07 7.75
CA LYS A 359 -15.45 -17.53 8.79
C LYS A 359 -16.71 -16.67 8.84
N ASN A 360 -16.66 -15.47 8.28
CA ASN A 360 -17.73 -14.48 8.29
C ASN A 360 -17.55 -13.44 7.17
N LEU A 361 -18.60 -12.66 6.92
CA LEU A 361 -18.63 -11.59 5.92
C LEU A 361 -17.54 -10.53 6.12
N GLN A 362 -17.15 -10.23 7.36
CA GLN A 362 -16.16 -9.18 7.66
C GLN A 362 -14.74 -9.62 7.25
N GLU A 363 -14.36 -10.87 7.49
CA GLU A 363 -13.09 -11.45 7.03
C GLU A 363 -13.01 -11.44 5.49
N GLU A 364 -14.06 -11.89 4.80
CA GLU A 364 -14.11 -11.87 3.33
C GLU A 364 -14.05 -10.44 2.78
N SER A 365 -14.83 -9.52 3.37
CA SER A 365 -14.86 -8.11 2.96
C SER A 365 -13.52 -7.42 3.20
N THR A 366 -12.82 -7.75 4.29
CA THR A 366 -11.48 -7.21 4.59
C THR A 366 -10.42 -7.73 3.61
N PHE A 367 -10.52 -9.00 3.20
CA PHE A 367 -9.66 -9.57 2.16
C PHE A 367 -9.80 -8.83 0.82
N TYR A 368 -11.04 -8.66 0.32
CA TYR A 368 -11.26 -7.95 -0.94
C TYR A 368 -11.04 -6.43 -0.83
N TRP A 369 -11.32 -5.82 0.33
CA TRP A 369 -10.99 -4.40 0.56
C TRP A 369 -9.50 -4.14 0.40
N ARG A 370 -8.63 -5.09 0.79
CA ARG A 370 -7.19 -4.93 0.59
C ARG A 370 -6.82 -4.79 -0.89
N GLU A 371 -7.41 -5.58 -1.79
CA GLU A 371 -7.16 -5.45 -3.23
C GLU A 371 -7.65 -4.10 -3.80
N VAL A 372 -8.72 -3.54 -3.22
CA VAL A 372 -9.25 -2.22 -3.57
C VAL A 372 -8.34 -1.10 -3.05
N PHE A 373 -7.92 -1.19 -1.79
CA PHE A 373 -7.09 -0.18 -1.13
C PHE A 373 -5.64 -0.19 -1.63
N ASP A 374 -5.00 -1.36 -1.76
CA ASP A 374 -3.63 -1.46 -2.29
C ASP A 374 -3.59 -1.06 -3.78
N GLY A 375 -4.73 -1.10 -4.49
CA GLY A 375 -4.88 -0.74 -5.91
C GLY A 375 -4.57 -1.88 -6.88
N THR A 376 -4.40 -3.11 -6.39
CA THR A 376 -4.03 -4.28 -7.18
C THR A 376 -5.21 -4.94 -7.90
N PHE A 377 -6.42 -4.87 -7.35
CA PHE A 377 -7.67 -5.42 -7.89
C PHE A 377 -7.63 -6.92 -8.30
N LYS A 378 -6.68 -7.72 -7.77
CA LYS A 378 -6.52 -9.16 -8.08
C LYS A 378 -7.45 -9.99 -7.20
N PHE A 379 -8.77 -9.88 -7.43
CA PHE A 379 -9.76 -10.54 -6.56
C PHE A 379 -9.71 -12.07 -6.62
N ASP A 380 -9.20 -12.64 -7.70
CA ASP A 380 -8.92 -14.08 -7.89
C ASP A 380 -7.55 -14.51 -7.33
N ARG A 381 -6.89 -13.67 -6.53
CA ARG A 381 -5.56 -13.93 -5.96
C ARG A 381 -5.45 -15.30 -5.29
N ARG A 382 -6.47 -15.74 -4.55
CA ARG A 382 -6.43 -17.06 -3.88
C ARG A 382 -6.32 -18.18 -4.91
N GLU A 383 -7.16 -18.15 -5.94
CA GLU A 383 -7.20 -19.13 -7.01
C GLU A 383 -5.90 -19.12 -7.83
N CYS A 384 -5.39 -17.94 -8.18
CA CYS A 384 -4.12 -17.75 -8.89
C CYS A 384 -2.89 -18.18 -8.07
N GLU A 385 -2.82 -17.83 -6.78
CA GLU A 385 -1.72 -18.24 -5.90
C GLU A 385 -1.77 -19.74 -5.59
N VAL A 386 -2.95 -20.36 -5.45
CA VAL A 386 -3.08 -21.82 -5.34
C VAL A 386 -2.69 -22.53 -6.64
N ALA A 387 -3.00 -21.96 -7.81
CA ALA A 387 -2.55 -22.49 -9.09
C ALA A 387 -1.02 -22.43 -9.24
N ALA A 388 -0.40 -21.31 -8.83
CA ALA A 388 1.06 -21.16 -8.81
C ALA A 388 1.73 -22.15 -7.83
N LEU A 389 1.18 -22.34 -6.63
CA LEU A 389 1.68 -23.33 -5.66
C LEU A 389 1.64 -24.76 -6.18
N LYS A 390 0.63 -25.14 -6.95
CA LYS A 390 0.57 -26.48 -7.57
C LYS A 390 1.64 -26.73 -8.64
N GLN A 391 2.30 -25.67 -9.11
CA GLN A 391 3.37 -25.74 -10.11
C GLN A 391 4.76 -25.45 -9.52
N ILE A 392 4.87 -25.09 -8.24
CA ILE A 392 6.14 -24.74 -7.62
C ILE A 392 7.01 -25.99 -7.41
N THR A 393 8.28 -25.89 -7.78
CA THR A 393 9.26 -26.97 -7.58
C THR A 393 10.18 -26.65 -6.40
N GLN A 394 10.82 -27.68 -5.84
CA GLN A 394 11.85 -27.48 -4.82
C GLN A 394 13.03 -26.65 -5.36
N LYS A 395 13.31 -26.75 -6.67
CA LYS A 395 14.29 -25.91 -7.35
C LYS A 395 13.89 -24.43 -7.33
N ASP A 396 12.63 -24.08 -7.60
CA ASP A 396 12.16 -22.68 -7.53
C ASP A 396 12.38 -22.07 -6.14
N LEU A 397 12.16 -22.85 -5.08
CA LEU A 397 12.37 -22.43 -3.69
C LEU A 397 13.86 -22.24 -3.35
N ILE A 398 14.72 -23.15 -3.83
CA ILE A 398 16.17 -23.09 -3.65
C ILE A 398 16.78 -21.90 -4.43
N ASP A 399 16.40 -21.73 -5.69
CA ASP A 399 16.85 -20.63 -6.54
C ASP A 399 16.40 -19.28 -5.93
N PHE A 400 15.15 -19.17 -5.48
CA PHE A 400 14.64 -17.99 -4.76
C PHE A 400 15.43 -17.67 -3.48
N PHE A 401 15.74 -18.68 -2.67
CA PHE A 401 16.57 -18.48 -1.48
C PHE A 401 17.97 -17.97 -1.84
N ASN A 402 18.59 -18.58 -2.86
CA ASN A 402 19.92 -18.24 -3.34
C ASN A 402 20.03 -16.87 -4.00
N GLU A 403 18.96 -16.38 -4.61
CA GLU A 403 18.92 -15.07 -5.26
C GLU A 403 18.57 -13.94 -4.28
N TYR A 404 17.59 -14.14 -3.38
CA TYR A 404 16.98 -13.05 -2.61
C TYR A 404 17.24 -13.07 -1.10
N ILE A 405 17.50 -14.22 -0.49
CA ILE A 405 17.44 -14.38 0.98
C ILE A 405 18.80 -14.73 1.60
N LYS A 406 19.55 -15.64 0.95
CA LYS A 406 20.83 -16.17 1.42
C LYS A 406 21.84 -15.05 1.72
N VAL A 407 22.74 -15.31 2.67
CA VAL A 407 23.81 -14.37 3.02
C VAL A 407 24.71 -14.13 1.82
N GLY A 408 24.83 -12.87 1.38
CA GLY A 408 25.57 -12.50 0.18
C GLY A 408 24.85 -12.80 -1.15
N ALA A 409 23.56 -13.11 -1.13
CA ALA A 409 22.77 -13.34 -2.35
C ALA A 409 22.70 -12.09 -3.25
N PRO A 410 22.81 -12.23 -4.57
CA PRO A 410 23.02 -11.11 -5.50
C PRO A 410 21.82 -10.16 -5.62
N LEU A 411 20.60 -10.62 -5.31
CA LEU A 411 19.39 -9.81 -5.31
C LEU A 411 18.86 -9.51 -3.90
N LYS A 412 19.55 -9.92 -2.82
CA LYS A 412 19.20 -9.55 -1.44
C LYS A 412 19.23 -8.03 -1.30
N LYS A 413 18.18 -7.48 -0.69
CA LYS A 413 18.07 -6.05 -0.34
C LYS A 413 17.80 -5.95 1.16
N GLY A 414 18.86 -5.85 1.95
CA GLY A 414 18.75 -5.84 3.41
C GLY A 414 18.46 -4.44 3.96
N LEU A 415 17.65 -4.37 5.01
CA LEU A 415 17.48 -3.21 5.86
C LEU A 415 17.41 -3.68 7.32
N SER A 416 18.45 -3.38 8.11
CA SER A 416 18.50 -3.66 9.54
C SER A 416 18.20 -2.41 10.35
N VAL A 417 17.04 -2.36 10.98
CA VAL A 417 16.66 -1.27 11.89
C VAL A 417 16.92 -1.69 13.32
N ARG A 418 17.77 -0.94 14.01
CA ARG A 418 18.37 -1.28 15.31
C ARG A 418 17.98 -0.23 16.36
N VAL A 419 17.22 -0.61 17.38
CA VAL A 419 16.84 0.27 18.49
C VAL A 419 17.54 -0.19 19.77
N TYR A 420 18.37 0.67 20.36
CA TYR A 420 19.22 0.34 21.51
C TYR A 420 18.59 0.85 22.81
N GLY A 421 17.99 -0.04 23.61
CA GLY A 421 17.51 0.29 24.95
C GLY A 421 18.62 0.47 25.97
N SER A 422 18.24 0.76 27.23
CA SER A 422 19.19 1.26 28.23
C SER A 422 20.31 0.26 28.59
N ALA A 423 20.07 -1.05 28.51
CA ALA A 423 21.10 -2.07 28.75
C ALA A 423 22.22 -2.09 27.69
N HIS A 424 21.97 -1.55 26.50
CA HIS A 424 22.91 -1.58 25.36
C HIS A 424 23.26 -0.18 24.82
N ALA A 425 23.00 0.89 25.59
CA ALA A 425 23.25 2.27 25.17
C ALA A 425 24.74 2.59 24.89
N SER A 426 25.67 1.82 25.47
CA SER A 426 27.10 1.89 25.15
C SER A 426 27.42 1.29 23.77
N GLU A 427 26.73 0.22 23.36
CA GLU A 427 26.93 -0.44 22.05
C GLU A 427 26.50 0.47 20.90
N TYR A 428 25.46 1.29 21.06
CA TYR A 428 25.00 2.25 20.06
C TYR A 428 26.12 3.15 19.52
N LYS A 429 27.01 3.65 20.40
CA LYS A 429 28.15 4.50 20.01
C LYS A 429 29.23 3.72 19.28
N THR A 430 29.46 2.48 19.68
CA THR A 430 30.45 1.58 19.05
C THR A 430 29.98 1.15 17.65
N ASP A 431 28.76 0.64 17.53
CA ASP A 431 28.20 0.12 16.28
C ASP A 431 28.03 1.20 15.20
N ASN A 432 27.79 2.46 15.60
CA ASN A 432 27.73 3.59 14.66
C ASN A 432 29.11 4.12 14.26
N SER A 433 30.14 3.99 15.10
CA SER A 433 31.51 4.45 14.78
C SER A 433 32.35 3.39 14.07
N GLN A 434 31.99 2.11 14.19
CA GLN A 434 32.63 0.98 13.52
C GLN A 434 31.58 0.08 12.84
N PRO A 435 30.90 0.57 11.78
CA PRO A 435 29.90 -0.21 11.07
C PRO A 435 30.50 -1.49 10.46
N PRO A 436 29.76 -2.61 10.40
CA PRO A 436 30.23 -3.80 9.71
C PRO A 436 30.45 -3.51 8.22
N VAL A 437 31.60 -3.92 7.67
CA VAL A 437 32.02 -3.60 6.28
C VAL A 437 31.00 -4.00 5.21
N SER A 438 30.13 -4.99 5.48
CA SER A 438 29.07 -5.45 4.57
C SER A 438 27.76 -4.67 4.67
N TYR A 439 27.74 -3.55 5.39
CA TYR A 439 26.55 -2.74 5.64
C TYR A 439 26.79 -1.25 5.31
N VAL A 440 25.78 -0.61 4.72
CA VAL A 440 25.78 0.83 4.42
C VAL A 440 24.95 1.58 5.48
N PRO A 441 25.50 2.56 6.21
CA PRO A 441 24.76 3.33 7.20
C PRO A 441 23.71 4.24 6.55
N ILE A 442 22.56 4.37 7.21
CA ILE A 442 21.58 5.43 7.00
C ILE A 442 21.75 6.42 8.16
N GLU A 443 22.43 7.54 7.89
CA GLU A 443 22.64 8.60 8.90
C GLU A 443 21.41 9.51 9.04
N ASP A 444 20.78 9.88 7.91
CA ASP A 444 19.50 10.60 7.86
C ASP A 444 18.50 9.84 6.99
N ILE A 445 17.35 9.51 7.59
CA ILE A 445 16.26 8.77 6.93
C ILE A 445 15.73 9.54 5.71
N PHE A 446 15.59 10.86 5.80
CA PHE A 446 14.94 11.64 4.75
C PHE A 446 15.86 11.88 3.57
N SER A 447 17.15 12.09 3.79
CA SER A 447 18.15 12.16 2.72
C SER A 447 18.36 10.81 2.06
N PHE A 448 18.32 9.71 2.83
CA PHE A 448 18.27 8.37 2.26
C PHE A 448 17.05 8.21 1.33
N ARG A 449 15.82 8.45 1.82
CA ARG A 449 14.58 8.39 1.03
C ARG A 449 14.66 9.20 -0.27
N ARG A 450 15.05 10.48 -0.18
CA ARG A 450 15.22 11.37 -1.35
C ARG A 450 16.26 10.88 -2.36
N SER A 451 17.25 10.09 -1.94
CA SER A 451 18.33 9.58 -2.81
C SER A 451 18.01 8.26 -3.52
N ARG A 452 16.89 7.59 -3.19
CA ARG A 452 16.57 6.24 -3.67
C ARG A 452 15.45 6.26 -4.71
N PRO A 453 15.46 5.33 -5.69
CA PRO A 453 14.31 5.12 -6.56
C PRO A 453 13.12 4.55 -5.78
N LEU A 454 11.92 4.74 -6.29
CA LEU A 454 10.67 4.17 -5.76
C LEU A 454 10.15 3.05 -6.67
N TYR A 455 9.39 2.11 -6.12
CA TYR A 455 8.55 1.22 -6.93
C TYR A 455 7.38 1.98 -7.57
N GLY A 456 6.85 1.45 -8.68
CA GLY A 456 5.64 1.97 -9.30
C GLY A 456 4.42 1.80 -8.40
N SER A 457 3.47 2.72 -8.48
CA SER A 457 2.26 2.69 -7.66
C SER A 457 1.16 1.84 -8.28
N PHE A 458 0.37 1.16 -7.43
CA PHE A 458 -0.86 0.47 -7.83
C PHE A 458 -2.11 1.36 -7.66
N LYS A 459 -2.09 2.33 -6.73
CA LYS A 459 -3.01 3.48 -6.75
C LYS A 459 -2.64 4.45 -7.89
N GLY A 460 -3.55 5.34 -8.28
CA GLY A 460 -3.28 6.43 -9.23
C GLY A 460 -4.11 6.45 -10.52
N GLY A 461 -4.88 5.40 -10.83
CA GLY A 461 -6.06 5.54 -11.69
C GLY A 461 -5.86 5.61 -13.21
N PHE A 462 -5.07 4.70 -13.80
CA PHE A 462 -5.55 4.01 -15.01
C PHE A 462 -5.31 2.52 -14.85
N VAL A 463 -6.38 1.73 -14.91
CA VAL A 463 -6.25 0.29 -15.13
C VAL A 463 -5.86 0.14 -16.60
N VAL A 464 -4.56 0.20 -16.89
CA VAL A 464 -4.01 -0.54 -18.02
C VAL A 464 -4.22 -1.99 -17.63
N VAL A 465 -5.35 -2.55 -18.05
CA VAL A 465 -5.47 -3.99 -18.16
C VAL A 465 -4.45 -4.35 -19.21
N GLU A 466 -3.27 -4.78 -18.79
CA GLU A 466 -2.46 -5.68 -19.61
C GLU A 466 -3.32 -6.94 -19.79
N LEU A 467 -4.20 -6.89 -20.78
CA LEU A 467 -4.80 -8.09 -21.33
C LEU A 467 -3.60 -8.95 -21.74
N PRO A 468 -3.46 -10.18 -21.20
CA PRO A 468 -2.41 -11.06 -21.69
C PRO A 468 -2.60 -11.16 -23.20
N LEU A 469 -1.51 -10.98 -23.95
CA LEU A 469 -1.49 -11.14 -25.41
C LEU A 469 -1.85 -12.59 -25.74
N VAL A 470 -3.15 -12.88 -25.87
CA VAL A 470 -3.63 -14.17 -26.33
C VAL A 470 -3.26 -14.26 -27.81
N LEU A 471 -2.15 -14.94 -28.07
CA LEU A 471 -1.68 -15.23 -29.42
C LEU A 471 -2.64 -16.23 -30.08
N VAL A 472 -3.74 -15.74 -30.63
CA VAL A 472 -4.65 -16.55 -31.45
C VAL A 472 -3.97 -16.82 -32.79
N ILE A 473 -3.30 -17.98 -32.90
CA ILE A 473 -2.76 -18.46 -34.17
C ILE A 473 -3.92 -19.00 -35.01
N SER A 474 -4.34 -18.25 -36.03
CA SER A 474 -5.26 -18.75 -37.07
C SER A 474 -4.89 -18.18 -38.43
N GLY A 475 -4.27 -19.00 -39.28
CA GLY A 475 -3.76 -18.58 -40.60
C GLY A 475 -2.45 -17.79 -40.47
N GLY A 476 -1.41 -18.21 -41.18
CA GLY A 476 -0.08 -17.61 -41.01
C GLY A 476 0.03 -16.24 -41.66
N GLU A 477 0.25 -15.20 -40.84
CA GLU A 477 1.13 -14.06 -41.14
C GLU A 477 1.34 -13.20 -39.87
N LEU A 478 2.58 -12.79 -39.60
CA LEU A 478 2.97 -12.01 -38.42
C LEU A 478 2.95 -10.51 -38.74
N TRP A 479 1.94 -9.79 -38.24
CA TRP A 479 1.85 -8.33 -38.37
C TRP A 479 1.80 -7.63 -37.02
N TRP A 480 2.85 -6.89 -36.68
CA TRP A 480 2.85 -5.96 -35.55
C TRP A 480 2.21 -4.62 -35.99
N ARG A 481 1.10 -4.24 -35.36
CA ARG A 481 0.51 -2.90 -35.50
C ARG A 481 0.18 -2.28 -34.15
N SER A 482 0.99 -1.29 -33.76
CA SER A 482 0.80 -0.47 -32.57
C SER A 482 -0.46 0.38 -32.68
N ARG A 483 -1.56 -0.04 -32.03
CA ARG A 483 -2.81 0.75 -32.02
C ARG A 483 -2.79 1.75 -30.86
N TRP A 484 -2.17 2.91 -31.07
CA TRP A 484 -2.33 4.07 -30.20
C TRP A 484 -3.76 4.56 -30.28
N CYS A 485 -4.57 4.27 -29.25
CA CYS A 485 -5.93 4.80 -29.16
C CYS A 485 -5.88 6.13 -28.39
N TRP A 486 -5.68 7.23 -29.12
CA TRP A 486 -5.94 8.56 -28.56
C TRP A 486 -7.44 8.70 -28.31
N SER A 487 -7.83 8.90 -27.05
CA SER A 487 -9.17 9.36 -26.71
C SER A 487 -9.31 10.84 -27.09
N SER A 488 -9.81 11.11 -28.29
CA SER A 488 -10.09 12.48 -28.74
C SER A 488 -11.09 13.17 -27.82
N VAL A 489 -10.69 14.30 -27.24
CA VAL A 489 -11.60 15.27 -26.62
C VAL A 489 -12.45 15.88 -27.74
N ALA A 490 -13.70 15.44 -27.85
CA ALA A 490 -14.67 16.06 -28.77
C ALA A 490 -15.15 17.39 -28.17
N ALA A 491 -14.53 18.50 -28.58
CA ALA A 491 -15.04 19.84 -28.29
C ALA A 491 -16.29 20.10 -29.13
N ASN A 492 -17.40 20.48 -28.48
CA ASN A 492 -18.62 20.93 -29.14
C ASN A 492 -18.37 22.23 -29.91
N CYS A 493 -18.46 22.20 -31.24
CA CYS A 493 -18.62 23.40 -32.08
C CYS A 493 -19.22 23.05 -33.47
N GLY A 494 -20.39 23.62 -33.78
CA GLY A 494 -20.88 23.80 -35.16
C GLY A 494 -22.06 22.89 -35.59
N GLY A 495 -23.14 23.52 -36.08
CA GLY A 495 -24.28 22.78 -36.67
C GLY A 495 -25.59 23.56 -36.87
N GLY A 496 -25.54 24.82 -37.34
CA GLY A 496 -26.73 25.64 -37.61
C GLY A 496 -26.72 26.22 -39.03
N ALA A 497 -27.67 25.81 -39.86
CA ALA A 497 -27.67 25.86 -41.33
C ALA A 497 -27.61 27.24 -42.05
N ALA A 498 -27.09 27.16 -43.29
CA ALA A 498 -27.49 27.86 -44.53
C ALA A 498 -27.15 29.36 -44.76
N GLY A 499 -26.55 29.67 -45.93
CA GLY A 499 -26.36 31.04 -46.44
C GLY A 499 -25.42 31.14 -47.66
N VAL A 500 -26.00 31.16 -48.87
CA VAL A 500 -25.37 31.22 -50.21
C VAL A 500 -24.33 32.35 -50.40
N GLY A 501 -23.20 32.07 -51.08
CA GLY A 501 -22.30 33.11 -51.64
C GLY A 501 -20.96 32.60 -52.23
N TRP A 502 -20.74 32.86 -53.53
CA TRP A 502 -19.46 32.77 -54.28
C TRP A 502 -19.22 34.17 -54.93
N PRO A 503 -18.05 34.54 -55.53
CA PRO A 503 -16.82 33.77 -55.81
C PRO A 503 -15.50 34.51 -55.43
N GLU A 504 -14.39 34.11 -56.07
CA GLU A 504 -13.06 34.76 -56.22
C GLU A 504 -12.00 34.54 -55.12
N ALA A 505 -10.69 34.46 -55.40
CA ALA A 505 -9.90 34.03 -56.57
C ALA A 505 -8.39 33.98 -56.15
N GLU A 506 -7.50 33.45 -57.02
CA GLU A 506 -6.01 33.43 -56.89
C GLU A 506 -5.43 32.53 -55.77
N GLY A 507 -4.30 31.83 -55.93
CA GLY A 507 -3.45 31.60 -57.12
C GLY A 507 -2.15 30.82 -56.77
N GLY A 508 -1.66 29.98 -57.69
CA GLY A 508 -0.39 29.21 -57.60
C GLY A 508 -0.54 27.80 -56.97
N SER A 509 -0.32 26.66 -57.64
CA SER A 509 0.82 26.17 -58.45
C SER A 509 2.15 26.19 -57.67
N THR A 510 2.91 25.10 -57.55
CA THR A 510 3.22 24.07 -58.56
C THR A 510 3.39 22.65 -58.01
N SER A 511 3.30 21.66 -58.91
CA SER A 511 3.54 20.22 -58.69
C SER A 511 4.80 19.73 -59.41
N GLU A 512 5.46 18.67 -58.90
CA GLU A 512 6.12 17.56 -59.64
C GLU A 512 6.68 16.56 -58.59
N ARG A 513 6.55 15.22 -58.63
CA ARG A 513 6.81 14.16 -59.66
C ARG A 513 8.30 14.02 -60.02
N PHE A 514 8.92 12.83 -60.18
CA PHE A 514 8.59 11.41 -59.87
C PHE A 514 9.90 10.56 -60.00
N GLU A 515 9.83 9.21 -59.95
CA GLU A 515 10.95 8.23 -60.28
C GLU A 515 12.12 8.20 -59.24
N GLY A 516 13.00 7.19 -59.07
CA GLY A 516 13.23 5.82 -59.57
C GLY A 516 14.65 5.37 -59.10
N SER A 517 15.06 4.11 -58.92
CA SER A 517 14.43 2.77 -59.00
C SER A 517 15.27 1.69 -58.25
N GLU A 518 14.94 0.41 -58.43
CA GLU A 518 15.64 -0.87 -58.13
C GLU A 518 17.21 -0.83 -58.08
N ASN A 519 17.94 -1.54 -57.19
CA ASN A 519 18.08 -3.01 -57.17
C ASN A 519 18.82 -3.62 -55.93
N GLU A 520 18.94 -4.96 -55.94
CA GLU A 520 19.19 -5.96 -54.87
C GLU A 520 20.54 -6.03 -54.06
N THR A 521 20.47 -6.85 -52.99
CA THR A 521 21.50 -7.77 -52.38
C THR A 521 22.47 -7.38 -51.25
N MET A 522 22.26 -8.07 -50.10
CA MET A 522 23.22 -8.69 -49.14
C MET A 522 24.54 -8.00 -48.73
N PHE A 523 24.71 -7.63 -47.44
CA PHE A 523 25.34 -8.49 -46.40
C PHE A 523 25.36 -7.82 -45.00
N ALA A 524 25.65 -8.61 -43.96
CA ALA A 524 25.61 -8.29 -42.53
C ALA A 524 26.65 -7.26 -42.02
N LEU A 525 26.37 -6.62 -40.87
CA LEU A 525 27.33 -6.10 -39.85
C LEU A 525 26.54 -5.84 -38.54
N LYS A 526 26.81 -6.59 -37.46
CA LYS A 526 27.61 -6.24 -36.24
C LYS A 526 26.98 -5.32 -35.19
N GLU A 527 27.13 -5.73 -33.93
CA GLU A 527 26.66 -5.09 -32.70
C GLU A 527 27.54 -3.92 -32.20
N TYR A 528 27.06 -3.31 -31.10
CA TYR A 528 27.77 -2.56 -30.05
C TYR A 528 27.86 -1.02 -30.17
N PRO A 529 27.94 -0.28 -29.02
CA PRO A 529 26.99 0.79 -28.76
C PRO A 529 27.64 2.13 -28.39
N HIS A 530 26.83 3.19 -28.26
CA HIS A 530 27.29 4.45 -27.67
C HIS A 530 26.39 4.98 -26.55
N THR A 531 26.97 4.97 -25.36
CA THR A 531 26.77 5.94 -24.29
C THR A 531 26.87 7.37 -24.81
N ILE A 532 25.98 8.27 -24.35
CA ILE A 532 26.24 9.72 -24.32
C ILE A 532 25.87 10.25 -22.93
N SER A 533 26.73 11.14 -22.41
CA SER A 533 26.63 11.75 -21.09
C SER A 533 26.29 13.24 -21.20
N SER A 534 25.41 13.70 -20.30
CA SER A 534 25.38 15.00 -19.58
C SER A 534 25.55 16.37 -20.28
N TYR A 535 24.83 17.35 -19.71
CA TYR A 535 24.94 18.82 -19.85
C TYR A 535 24.44 19.49 -21.14
N CYS A 536 23.40 20.31 -21.03
CA CYS A 536 23.60 21.75 -20.74
C CYS A 536 22.33 22.44 -20.21
N LEU A 537 22.51 23.62 -19.59
CA LEU A 537 21.46 24.47 -19.01
C LEU A 537 20.86 25.44 -20.02
N SER A 538 19.56 25.73 -19.88
CA SER A 538 18.94 27.06 -20.06
C SER A 538 17.57 27.09 -19.37
#